data_AF-A0A0G1VC22-F1
#
_entry.id   AF-A0A0G1VC22-F1
#
_cell.length_a   1.000
_cell.length_b   1.000
_cell.length_c   1.000
_cell.angle_alpha   90.00
_cell.angle_beta   90.00
_cell.angle_gamma   90.00
#
_symmetry.space_group_name_H-M   'P 1'
#
loop_
_entity.id
_entity.type
_entity.pdbx_description
1 polymer ?
#
loop_
_entity_poly.entity_id
_entity_poly.type
_entity_poly.pdbx_seq_one_letter_code
_entity_poly.pdbx_strand_id
1 'polypeptide(L)'
;MRRKRSLWITFRFFFGSTDIILCMITKRQKQIFDFIVFFESKKDFSPSLKEIKNHFKLSSESTVHQHLEALKKKGYLDKNKNQPRGIELSKLEKFIYIPLVGKIAAGQPIEAIEFPSESIAVSKNEIRNEGQHYALRVVGDSMIGEGIFNGDTVIIRKQESADDGQTIVAIIDDNLATLKKIYREKNRIRLQPANPTLFPIYREEVEVRGVVIKVIRSLESTAKNVDKNIPTPYITEKEELFSQKDYDLNKIYNLDCLEFMRNVKDNSIDLIFADPPYNLSKSNFKMKFSKTGGADLSTDKGAWDKLSKDEFEVFTEKWLKESFRILKKTGSIWVAGTYHNIHLTGYLLEKIGFEILNEILWHKTDATPNLSCTRFVADHENFLWARKDKKNVFNYEDVKRINGGKQMRSIWPRGKTAGGKRVHPTQKPEWLLERIILATSKKNAVVFDPFLGSGTTAVVAKKLGRQYLGTELDRDYFKIAEARINNTTCNSIT
;
A
#
# COMPACT_ATOMS: atom_id res chain seq x y z
N MET A 1 66.02 3.24 -26.03
CA MET A 1 65.19 3.65 -27.20
C MET A 1 63.72 3.81 -26.76
N ARG A 2 62.75 3.99 -27.67
CA ARG A 2 61.37 4.51 -27.38
C ARG A 2 60.29 3.39 -27.41
N ARG A 3 59.15 3.57 -26.69
CA ARG A 3 57.81 2.90 -26.84
C ARG A 3 57.70 1.41 -26.37
N LYS A 4 56.53 0.80 -26.04
CA LYS A 4 55.16 1.23 -25.58
C LYS A 4 54.33 -0.01 -25.11
N ARG A 5 53.28 0.21 -24.28
CA ARG A 5 52.03 -0.62 -24.08
C ARG A 5 52.19 -2.02 -23.40
N SER A 6 51.58 -2.30 -22.23
CA SER A 6 50.18 -2.72 -21.88
C SER A 6 49.96 -4.26 -21.96
N LEU A 7 49.08 -4.95 -21.21
CA LEU A 7 47.73 -4.58 -20.73
C LEU A 7 47.18 -5.55 -19.62
N TRP A 8 46.70 -5.03 -18.46
CA TRP A 8 45.67 -5.56 -17.51
C TRP A 8 45.85 -7.02 -16.96
N ILE A 9 45.38 -7.42 -15.77
CA ILE A 9 44.02 -7.59 -15.21
C ILE A 9 44.21 -7.98 -13.71
N THR A 10 43.40 -7.69 -12.67
CA THR A 10 42.37 -6.68 -12.30
C THR A 10 42.25 -6.69 -10.75
N PHE A 11 41.49 -5.75 -10.15
CA PHE A 11 41.11 -5.74 -8.72
C PHE A 11 39.61 -5.41 -8.62
N ARG A 12 38.87 -5.87 -7.58
CA ARG A 12 37.43 -5.54 -7.43
C ARG A 12 36.99 -5.38 -5.97
N PHE A 13 37.00 -4.13 -5.49
CA PHE A 13 36.24 -3.72 -4.31
C PHE A 13 34.76 -3.55 -4.65
N PHE A 14 33.88 -3.72 -3.66
CA PHE A 14 32.54 -3.13 -3.66
C PHE A 14 32.57 -1.82 -2.87
N PHE A 15 32.05 -0.75 -3.47
CA PHE A 15 31.81 0.55 -2.84
C PHE A 15 30.31 0.88 -2.97
N GLY A 16 29.75 1.58 -2.00
CA GLY A 16 28.36 2.02 -2.01
C GLY A 16 28.13 3.27 -1.15
N SER A 17 27.18 4.10 -1.58
CA SER A 17 26.51 5.15 -0.82
C SER A 17 27.31 6.37 -0.32
N THR A 18 28.64 6.44 -0.44
CA THR A 18 29.42 7.64 0.00
C THR A 18 29.51 8.79 -1.01
N ASP A 19 29.36 8.52 -2.31
CA ASP A 19 29.74 9.50 -3.35
C ASP A 19 28.68 10.58 -3.64
N ILE A 20 27.42 10.38 -3.25
CA ILE A 20 26.30 11.27 -3.62
C ILE A 20 26.39 12.63 -2.90
N ILE A 21 26.80 12.65 -1.62
CA ILE A 21 27.02 13.90 -0.84
C ILE A 21 28.32 14.62 -1.27
N LEU A 22 29.21 13.92 -1.98
CA LEU A 22 30.56 14.40 -2.29
C LEU A 22 30.63 15.44 -3.42
N CYS A 23 29.54 15.61 -4.18
CA CYS A 23 29.57 16.27 -5.48
C CYS A 23 29.72 17.80 -5.46
N MET A 24 29.60 18.47 -4.30
CA MET A 24 29.61 19.93 -4.19
C MET A 24 30.97 20.57 -3.81
N ILE A 25 32.00 19.79 -3.49
CA ILE A 25 33.35 20.28 -3.18
C ILE A 25 34.41 19.71 -4.12
N THR A 26 35.43 20.51 -4.47
CA THR A 26 36.47 20.03 -5.39
C THR A 26 37.31 18.93 -4.72
N LYS A 27 37.92 18.04 -5.51
CA LYS A 27 38.80 16.96 -5.01
C LYS A 27 39.87 17.47 -4.03
N ARG A 28 40.36 18.70 -4.21
CA ARG A 28 41.34 19.35 -3.33
C ARG A 28 40.72 19.93 -2.05
N GLN A 29 39.52 20.51 -2.13
CA GLN A 29 38.74 20.92 -0.97
C GLN A 29 38.40 19.71 -0.08
N LYS A 30 37.95 18.59 -0.69
CA LYS A 30 37.65 17.33 0.00
C LYS A 30 38.88 16.74 0.69
N GLN A 31 40.03 16.68 0.01
CA GLN A 31 41.30 16.27 0.63
C GLN A 31 41.66 17.09 1.88
N ILE A 32 41.53 18.42 1.81
CA ILE A 32 41.85 19.31 2.95
C ILE A 32 40.87 19.08 4.10
N PHE A 33 39.58 18.93 3.82
CA PHE A 33 38.54 18.61 4.81
C PHE A 33 38.79 17.24 5.47
N ASP A 34 39.01 16.18 4.68
CA ASP A 34 39.32 14.83 5.17
C ASP A 34 40.53 14.84 6.14
N PHE A 35 41.57 15.61 5.81
CA PHE A 35 42.76 15.75 6.66
C PHE A 35 42.50 16.51 7.96
N ILE A 36 41.67 17.56 7.95
CA ILE A 36 41.29 18.29 9.17
C ILE A 36 40.55 17.34 10.13
N VAL A 37 39.53 16.64 9.62
CA VAL A 37 38.76 15.65 10.40
C VAL A 37 39.67 14.54 10.95
N PHE A 38 40.57 14.00 10.13
CA PHE A 38 41.52 12.97 10.57
C PHE A 38 42.50 13.48 11.63
N PHE A 39 43.05 14.68 11.47
CA PHE A 39 44.02 15.27 12.40
C PHE A 39 43.35 15.56 13.76
N GLU A 40 42.17 16.18 13.74
CA GLU A 40 41.39 16.50 14.95
C GLU A 40 41.05 15.21 15.72
N SER A 41 40.57 14.16 15.03
CA SER A 41 40.30 12.84 15.63
C SER A 41 41.53 12.09 16.19
N LYS A 42 42.75 12.59 15.96
CA LYS A 42 44.01 12.04 16.48
C LYS A 42 44.74 12.95 17.47
N LYS A 43 44.23 14.16 17.72
CA LYS A 43 44.93 15.19 18.51
C LYS A 43 44.05 16.02 19.44
N ASP A 44 42.72 15.92 19.35
CA ASP A 44 41.75 16.77 20.07
C ASP A 44 41.95 18.29 19.84
N PHE A 45 42.62 18.67 18.75
CA PHE A 45 42.67 20.04 18.24
C PHE A 45 42.82 20.07 16.71
N SER A 46 42.28 21.12 16.09
CA SER A 46 42.31 21.31 14.64
C SER A 46 43.70 21.78 14.14
N PRO A 47 44.19 21.32 12.98
CA PRO A 47 45.54 21.62 12.49
C PRO A 47 45.73 23.08 12.07
N SER A 48 46.93 23.63 12.28
CA SER A 48 47.26 24.99 11.85
C SER A 48 47.37 25.14 10.33
N LEU A 49 47.23 26.37 9.83
CA LEU A 49 47.42 26.71 8.41
C LEU A 49 48.76 26.20 7.86
N LYS A 50 49.81 26.24 8.70
CA LYS A 50 51.17 25.80 8.36
C LYS A 50 51.30 24.28 8.29
N GLU A 51 50.61 23.54 9.16
CA GLU A 51 50.53 22.07 9.09
C GLU A 51 49.75 21.60 7.86
N ILE A 52 48.60 22.23 7.58
CA ILE A 52 47.82 21.95 6.36
C ILE A 52 48.64 22.28 5.10
N LYS A 53 49.34 23.43 5.08
CA LYS A 53 50.24 23.82 3.97
C LYS A 53 51.32 22.76 3.75
N ASN A 54 52.00 22.34 4.81
CA ASN A 54 53.11 21.40 4.74
C ASN A 54 52.65 20.00 4.31
N HIS A 55 51.56 19.48 4.88
CA HIS A 55 51.00 18.18 4.53
C HIS A 55 50.60 18.11 3.04
N PHE A 56 49.94 19.15 2.53
CA PHE A 56 49.50 19.20 1.13
C PHE A 56 50.55 19.78 0.15
N LYS A 57 51.73 20.18 0.63
CA LYS A 57 52.80 20.85 -0.13
C LYS A 57 52.29 22.05 -0.94
N LEU A 58 51.45 22.89 -0.32
CA LEU A 58 50.88 24.09 -0.94
C LEU A 58 51.87 25.26 -0.93
N SER A 59 51.80 26.12 -1.96
CA SER A 59 52.74 27.23 -2.16
C SER A 59 52.71 28.26 -1.02
N SER A 60 51.53 28.65 -0.56
CA SER A 60 51.34 29.66 0.49
C SER A 60 50.29 29.25 1.53
N GLU A 61 50.34 29.86 2.72
CA GLU A 61 49.29 29.72 3.74
C GLU A 61 48.00 30.45 3.28
N SER A 62 48.11 31.47 2.42
CA SER A 62 46.97 32.12 1.75
C SER A 62 46.20 31.15 0.84
N THR A 63 46.87 30.21 0.18
CA THR A 63 46.23 29.15 -0.64
C THR A 63 45.46 28.17 0.24
N VAL A 64 45.95 27.88 1.46
CA VAL A 64 45.17 27.14 2.46
C VAL A 64 43.93 27.95 2.85
N HIS A 65 44.11 29.24 3.18
CA HIS A 65 43.02 30.13 3.59
C HIS A 65 41.91 30.23 2.53
N GLN A 66 42.24 30.28 1.24
CA GLN A 66 41.26 30.25 0.14
C GLN A 66 40.47 28.94 0.10
N HIS A 67 41.11 27.79 0.33
CA HIS A 67 40.40 26.51 0.39
C HIS A 67 39.48 26.40 1.62
N LEU A 68 39.92 26.92 2.79
CA LEU A 68 39.11 26.93 4.01
C LEU A 68 37.90 27.88 3.90
N GLU A 69 38.08 29.09 3.35
CA GLU A 69 36.96 30.01 3.11
C GLU A 69 35.97 29.45 2.06
N ALA A 70 36.46 28.74 1.04
CA ALA A 70 35.60 28.08 0.07
C ALA A 70 34.86 26.85 0.62
N LEU A 71 35.40 26.18 1.64
CA LEU A 71 34.69 25.16 2.43
C LEU A 71 33.67 25.80 3.37
N LYS A 72 34.04 26.89 4.06
CA LYS A 72 33.18 27.66 4.95
C LYS A 72 31.97 28.26 4.24
N LYS A 73 32.17 28.92 3.09
CA LYS A 73 31.07 29.46 2.26
C LYS A 73 30.10 28.37 1.75
N LYS A 74 30.53 27.10 1.76
CA LYS A 74 29.72 25.93 1.41
C LYS A 74 29.17 25.17 2.63
N GLY A 75 29.35 25.68 3.85
CA GLY A 75 28.82 25.08 5.09
C GLY A 75 29.64 23.92 5.67
N TYR A 76 30.83 23.62 5.15
CA TYR A 76 31.66 22.51 5.64
C TYR A 76 32.58 22.87 6.82
N LEU A 77 32.73 24.16 7.14
CA LEU A 77 33.54 24.67 8.25
C LEU A 77 32.90 25.96 8.79
N ASP A 78 33.05 26.25 10.08
CA ASP A 78 32.80 27.59 10.63
C ASP A 78 34.00 28.03 11.49
N LYS A 79 33.99 29.28 11.96
CA LYS A 79 35.10 29.90 12.69
C LYS A 79 34.65 31.06 13.55
N ASN A 80 34.78 30.93 14.86
CA ASN A 80 34.66 32.02 15.82
C ASN A 80 35.77 33.07 15.61
N LYS A 81 35.46 34.35 15.82
CA LYS A 81 36.46 35.44 15.78
C LYS A 81 37.27 35.46 17.08
N ASN A 82 38.54 35.87 16.97
CA ASN A 82 39.46 36.22 18.07
C ASN A 82 39.89 35.11 19.06
N GLN A 83 40.43 33.98 18.56
CA GLN A 83 41.49 33.26 19.28
C GLN A 83 42.60 32.74 18.34
N PRO A 84 43.89 32.70 18.76
CA PRO A 84 45.01 32.24 17.92
C PRO A 84 44.97 30.77 17.49
N ARG A 85 44.11 29.95 18.13
CA ARG A 85 43.89 28.53 17.80
C ARG A 85 42.40 28.21 17.55
N GLY A 86 41.62 29.21 17.13
CA GLY A 86 40.20 29.06 16.83
C GLY A 86 39.92 28.46 15.43
N ILE A 87 40.02 27.14 15.31
CA ILE A 87 39.15 26.34 14.41
C ILE A 87 38.65 25.19 15.27
N GLU A 88 37.33 25.00 15.30
CA GLU A 88 36.63 24.03 16.13
C GLU A 88 35.47 23.51 15.27
N LEU A 89 35.29 22.20 15.15
CA LEU A 89 34.24 21.64 14.28
C LEU A 89 32.86 22.17 14.67
N SER A 90 32.18 22.80 13.70
CA SER A 90 30.93 23.54 13.88
C SER A 90 29.76 22.61 14.21
N LYS A 91 29.66 22.20 15.49
CA LYS A 91 28.63 21.31 16.05
C LYS A 91 28.28 20.14 15.13
N LEU A 92 29.28 19.33 14.79
CA LEU A 92 29.02 17.91 14.58
C LEU A 92 28.56 17.34 15.92
N GLU A 93 27.25 17.40 16.16
CA GLU A 93 26.63 16.67 17.26
C GLU A 93 27.03 15.20 17.14
N LYS A 94 27.23 14.51 18.26
CA LYS A 94 27.79 13.15 18.26
C LYS A 94 26.72 12.17 17.74
N PHE A 95 26.61 12.06 16.42
CA PHE A 95 25.63 11.21 15.75
C PHE A 95 25.92 9.73 16.01
N ILE A 96 24.97 9.05 16.63
CA ILE A 96 24.92 7.61 16.76
C ILE A 96 24.19 7.08 15.53
N TYR A 97 24.81 6.13 14.82
CA TYR A 97 24.17 5.44 13.71
C TYR A 97 23.37 4.25 14.25
N ILE A 98 22.06 4.32 14.08
CA ILE A 98 21.12 3.30 14.55
C ILE A 98 20.70 2.44 13.36
N PRO A 99 20.84 1.10 13.42
CA PRO A 99 20.42 0.24 12.31
C PRO A 99 18.91 0.33 12.10
N LEU A 100 18.49 0.52 10.85
CA LEU A 100 17.08 0.39 10.46
C LEU A 100 16.82 -1.09 10.17
N VAL A 101 16.21 -1.78 11.12
CA VAL A 101 16.08 -3.25 11.11
C VAL A 101 14.88 -3.72 10.29
N GLY A 102 13.95 -2.83 9.96
CA GLY A 102 12.84 -3.15 9.07
C GLY A 102 11.68 -2.16 9.12
N LYS A 103 10.51 -2.64 8.68
CA LYS A 103 9.22 -1.96 8.82
C LYS A 103 8.41 -2.69 9.88
N ILE A 104 7.66 -1.98 10.72
CA ILE A 104 6.72 -2.56 11.68
C ILE A 104 5.29 -2.17 11.32
N ALA A 105 4.48 -3.17 11.03
CA ALA A 105 3.06 -2.97 10.79
C ALA A 105 2.28 -2.87 12.10
N ALA A 106 1.16 -2.17 12.06
CA ALA A 106 0.20 -2.11 13.15
C ALA A 106 -0.35 -3.50 13.58
N GLY A 107 -0.25 -4.53 12.73
CA GLY A 107 -0.71 -5.90 13.02
C GLY A 107 -0.40 -6.95 11.94
N GLN A 108 0.82 -6.95 11.37
CA GLN A 108 1.32 -7.91 10.35
C GLN A 108 2.83 -8.20 10.64
N PRO A 109 3.44 -9.29 10.09
CA PRO A 109 4.74 -9.79 10.54
C PRO A 109 5.94 -8.84 10.31
N ILE A 110 7.03 -9.14 11.02
CA ILE A 110 8.38 -8.78 10.59
C ILE A 110 9.12 -10.09 10.26
N GLU A 111 9.50 -10.28 8.99
CA GLU A 111 10.55 -11.25 8.67
C GLU A 111 11.88 -10.72 9.25
N ALA A 112 12.54 -11.54 10.05
CA ALA A 112 13.79 -11.17 10.73
C ALA A 112 14.97 -11.15 9.73
N ILE A 113 15.07 -10.07 8.94
CA ILE A 113 16.18 -9.85 8.01
C ILE A 113 17.39 -9.34 8.81
N GLU A 114 18.19 -10.26 9.32
CA GLU A 114 19.55 -9.96 9.78
C GLU A 114 20.45 -9.60 8.59
N PHE A 115 20.44 -8.32 8.16
CA PHE A 115 21.58 -7.59 7.57
C PHE A 115 21.19 -6.12 7.32
N PRO A 116 21.54 -5.16 8.20
CA PRO A 116 21.15 -3.77 8.03
C PRO A 116 22.02 -3.06 6.97
N SER A 117 21.47 -2.85 5.77
CA SER A 117 22.03 -1.99 4.73
C SER A 117 21.77 -0.49 4.97
N GLU A 118 20.78 -0.16 5.79
CA GLU A 118 20.35 1.21 6.12
C GLU A 118 20.55 1.51 7.61
N SER A 119 20.99 2.74 7.92
CA SER A 119 21.10 3.25 9.29
C SER A 119 20.73 4.73 9.35
N ILE A 120 20.29 5.17 10.53
CA ILE A 120 19.83 6.54 10.76
C ILE A 120 20.78 7.21 11.75
N ALA A 121 21.31 8.37 11.34
CA ALA A 121 22.12 9.22 12.21
C ALA A 121 21.20 9.98 13.18
N VAL A 122 21.39 9.79 14.49
CA VAL A 122 20.61 10.45 15.55
C VAL A 122 21.57 11.08 16.56
N SER A 123 21.31 12.31 17.00
CA SER A 123 22.24 13.01 17.88
C SER A 123 22.25 12.40 19.28
N LYS A 124 23.45 12.17 19.85
CA LYS A 124 23.61 11.61 21.21
C LYS A 124 22.91 12.45 22.30
N ASN A 125 22.65 13.73 22.06
CA ASN A 125 21.89 14.58 22.99
C ASN A 125 20.38 14.21 23.05
N GLU A 126 19.88 13.56 22.00
CA GLU A 126 18.47 13.18 21.85
C GLU A 126 18.17 11.77 22.40
N ILE A 127 19.20 10.95 22.61
CA ILE A 127 19.11 9.62 23.22
C ILE A 127 19.83 9.67 24.58
N ARG A 128 19.06 10.06 25.60
CA ARG A 128 19.57 10.25 26.98
C ARG A 128 19.90 8.95 27.72
N ASN A 129 19.54 7.80 27.16
CA ASN A 129 19.61 6.50 27.84
C ASN A 129 20.69 5.61 27.21
N GLU A 130 21.49 4.97 28.05
CA GLU A 130 22.43 3.94 27.62
C GLU A 130 21.68 2.65 27.23
N GLY A 131 22.24 1.89 26.28
CA GLY A 131 21.67 0.64 25.78
C GLY A 131 21.83 0.42 24.27
N GLN A 132 21.49 -0.79 23.82
CA GLN A 132 21.39 -1.10 22.39
C GLN A 132 20.10 -0.49 21.82
N HIS A 133 20.20 0.13 20.64
CA HIS A 133 19.09 0.81 19.97
C HIS A 133 18.96 0.32 18.53
N TYR A 134 17.72 0.26 18.04
CA TYR A 134 17.40 -0.06 16.65
C TYR A 134 16.21 0.78 16.19
N ALA A 135 16.04 0.94 14.88
CA ALA A 135 14.95 1.70 14.28
C ALA A 135 14.02 0.79 13.48
N LEU A 136 12.72 1.14 13.44
CA LEU A 136 11.71 0.51 12.59
C LEU A 136 10.83 1.59 11.95
N ARG A 137 10.53 1.45 10.65
CA ARG A 137 9.57 2.34 9.95
C ARG A 137 8.14 1.86 10.17
N VAL A 138 7.26 2.74 10.65
CA VAL A 138 5.88 2.46 11.02
C VAL A 138 4.99 2.32 9.78
N VAL A 139 4.12 1.30 9.78
CA VAL A 139 3.08 1.11 8.77
C VAL A 139 1.71 0.94 9.45
N GLY A 140 0.74 1.76 9.05
CA GLY A 140 -0.60 1.82 9.63
C GLY A 140 -0.73 2.72 10.86
N ASP A 141 -1.99 3.01 11.24
CA ASP A 141 -2.35 4.15 12.09
C ASP A 141 -2.72 3.77 13.53
N SER A 142 -2.17 2.66 14.07
CA SER A 142 -2.54 2.14 15.40
C SER A 142 -2.09 3.01 16.58
N MET A 143 -1.18 3.96 16.37
CA MET A 143 -0.53 4.74 17.43
C MET A 143 -0.63 6.26 17.25
N ILE A 144 -1.60 6.74 16.45
CA ILE A 144 -1.77 8.16 16.11
C ILE A 144 -2.00 9.08 17.33
N GLY A 145 -2.57 8.58 18.42
CA GLY A 145 -2.73 9.30 19.69
C GLY A 145 -1.42 9.57 20.44
N GLU A 146 -0.35 8.81 20.15
CA GLU A 146 1.01 9.13 20.59
C GLU A 146 1.75 10.04 19.60
N GLY A 147 1.07 10.52 18.55
CA GLY A 147 1.69 11.28 17.46
C GLY A 147 2.62 10.46 16.56
N ILE A 148 2.44 9.12 16.54
CA ILE A 148 3.14 8.17 15.67
C ILE A 148 2.24 7.87 14.46
N PHE A 149 2.70 8.25 13.25
CA PHE A 149 1.92 8.13 12.01
C PHE A 149 2.54 7.12 11.03
N ASN A 150 1.72 6.60 10.11
CA ASN A 150 2.20 5.76 9.02
C ASN A 150 3.31 6.46 8.20
N GLY A 151 4.49 5.84 8.10
CA GLY A 151 5.66 6.36 7.39
C GLY A 151 6.76 6.93 8.30
N ASP A 152 6.42 7.29 9.54
CA ASP A 152 7.39 7.71 10.56
C ASP A 152 8.38 6.59 10.88
N THR A 153 9.56 6.94 11.39
CA THR A 153 10.52 5.97 11.93
C THR A 153 10.58 6.10 13.45
N VAL A 154 10.27 5.01 14.16
CA VAL A 154 10.47 4.93 15.62
C VAL A 154 11.87 4.43 15.94
N ILE A 155 12.47 5.01 16.98
CA ILE A 155 13.68 4.51 17.63
C ILE A 155 13.27 3.71 18.85
N ILE A 156 13.75 2.49 18.94
CA ILE A 156 13.47 1.54 20.00
C ILE A 156 14.76 1.25 20.78
N ARG A 157 14.68 1.31 22.10
CA ARG A 157 15.72 0.76 22.98
C ARG A 157 15.42 -0.73 23.18
N LYS A 158 16.37 -1.61 22.86
CA LYS A 158 16.21 -3.06 22.98
C LYS A 158 16.19 -3.45 24.47
N GLN A 159 15.09 -4.06 24.91
CA GLN A 159 14.86 -4.51 26.28
C GLN A 159 13.71 -5.52 26.33
N GLU A 160 13.79 -6.47 27.26
CA GLU A 160 12.84 -7.60 27.40
C GLU A 160 11.70 -7.33 28.39
N SER A 161 11.71 -6.15 29.02
CA SER A 161 10.68 -5.68 29.95
C SER A 161 10.28 -4.24 29.62
N ALA A 162 9.12 -3.81 30.10
CA ALA A 162 8.59 -2.46 29.93
C ALA A 162 7.58 -2.13 31.04
N ASP A 163 7.44 -0.85 31.38
CA ASP A 163 6.49 -0.38 32.38
C ASP A 163 5.10 -0.14 31.78
N ASP A 164 4.07 -0.21 32.61
CA ASP A 164 2.68 0.00 32.19
C ASP A 164 2.46 1.41 31.59
N GLY A 165 1.78 1.47 30.44
CA GLY A 165 1.59 2.67 29.64
C GLY A 165 2.71 2.98 28.65
N GLN A 166 3.85 2.27 28.67
CA GLN A 166 4.91 2.45 27.66
C GLN A 166 4.51 1.85 26.30
N THR A 167 4.84 2.55 25.22
CA THR A 167 4.71 2.03 23.84
C THR A 167 5.88 1.08 23.54
N ILE A 168 5.56 -0.18 23.26
CA ILE A 168 6.53 -1.27 23.06
C ILE A 168 6.47 -1.85 21.65
N VAL A 169 7.57 -2.50 21.25
CA VAL A 169 7.55 -3.57 20.24
C VAL A 169 7.21 -4.86 20.97
N ALA A 170 5.98 -5.33 20.79
CA ALA A 170 5.48 -6.60 21.30
C ALA A 170 5.55 -7.66 20.19
N ILE A 171 6.00 -8.87 20.50
CA ILE A 171 5.75 -10.05 19.66
C ILE A 171 4.52 -10.78 20.21
N ILE A 172 3.61 -11.11 19.30
CA ILE A 172 2.44 -11.96 19.57
C ILE A 172 2.48 -13.20 18.66
N ASP A 173 1.48 -14.08 18.79
CA ASP A 173 1.32 -15.35 18.07
C ASP A 173 1.76 -15.26 16.59
N ASP A 174 2.38 -16.34 16.07
CA ASP A 174 3.04 -16.41 14.76
C ASP A 174 4.23 -15.44 14.56
N ASN A 175 4.94 -15.09 15.64
CA ASN A 175 6.10 -14.17 15.67
C ASN A 175 5.80 -12.76 15.10
N LEU A 176 4.55 -12.30 15.24
CA LEU A 176 4.09 -11.03 14.70
C LEU A 176 4.52 -9.86 15.59
N ALA A 177 5.34 -8.94 15.08
CA ALA A 177 5.73 -7.73 15.80
C ALA A 177 4.71 -6.60 15.64
N THR A 178 4.32 -5.94 16.73
CA THR A 178 3.37 -4.81 16.72
C THR A 178 3.78 -3.69 17.68
N LEU A 179 3.40 -2.45 17.34
CA LEU A 179 3.47 -1.30 18.25
C LEU A 179 2.14 -1.12 18.99
N LYS A 180 2.18 -1.20 20.33
CA LYS A 180 1.05 -1.00 21.26
C LYS A 180 1.56 -0.46 22.60
N LYS A 181 0.69 0.14 23.42
CA LYS A 181 0.95 0.36 24.85
C LYS A 181 0.71 -0.91 25.64
N ILE A 182 1.65 -1.29 26.52
CA ILE A 182 1.47 -2.42 27.43
C ILE A 182 0.76 -2.00 28.72
N TYR A 183 -0.14 -2.84 29.22
CA TYR A 183 -0.72 -2.76 30.57
C TYR A 183 -0.89 -4.17 31.14
N ARG A 184 -0.66 -4.34 32.44
CA ARG A 184 -0.79 -5.61 33.18
C ARG A 184 -2.08 -5.59 34.00
N GLU A 185 -2.95 -6.55 33.71
CA GLU A 185 -4.20 -6.79 34.43
C GLU A 185 -4.07 -8.14 35.18
N LYS A 186 -4.87 -8.37 36.21
CA LYS A 186 -4.65 -9.46 37.21
C LYS A 186 -4.33 -10.85 36.62
N ASN A 187 -4.92 -11.19 35.48
CA ASN A 187 -4.78 -12.49 34.83
C ASN A 187 -4.33 -12.39 33.34
N ARG A 188 -3.91 -11.20 32.86
CA ARG A 188 -3.61 -10.98 31.42
C ARG A 188 -2.86 -9.67 31.16
N ILE A 189 -2.15 -9.60 30.05
CA ILE A 189 -1.58 -8.38 29.47
C ILE A 189 -2.58 -7.79 28.46
N ARG A 190 -2.83 -6.48 28.55
CA ARG A 190 -3.55 -5.68 27.54
C ARG A 190 -2.55 -4.89 26.70
N LEU A 191 -2.53 -5.17 25.41
CA LEU A 191 -1.84 -4.40 24.38
C LEU A 191 -2.82 -3.41 23.75
N GLN A 192 -2.74 -2.16 24.22
CA GLN A 192 -3.64 -1.06 23.90
C GLN A 192 -3.15 -0.28 22.66
N PRO A 193 -3.95 -0.18 21.57
CA PRO A 193 -3.68 0.81 20.53
C PRO A 193 -3.94 2.22 21.07
N ALA A 194 -3.16 3.20 20.61
CA ALA A 194 -3.42 4.62 20.83
C ALA A 194 -4.22 5.23 19.66
N ASN A 195 -5.07 4.43 19.02
CA ASN A 195 -6.07 4.88 18.06
C ASN A 195 -7.46 4.53 18.63
N PRO A 196 -8.36 5.50 18.85
CA PRO A 196 -9.66 5.25 19.46
C PRO A 196 -10.61 4.39 18.60
N THR A 197 -10.31 4.17 17.31
CA THR A 197 -11.12 3.29 16.45
C THR A 197 -10.68 1.82 16.47
N LEU A 198 -9.64 1.46 17.24
CA LEU A 198 -9.09 0.11 17.30
C LEU A 198 -9.28 -0.52 18.69
N PHE A 199 -9.60 -1.81 18.72
CA PHE A 199 -9.82 -2.55 19.97
C PHE A 199 -8.51 -2.98 20.63
N PRO A 200 -8.45 -3.08 21.97
CA PRO A 200 -7.29 -3.63 22.67
C PRO A 200 -7.12 -5.13 22.41
N ILE A 201 -5.88 -5.58 22.27
CA ILE A 201 -5.52 -7.00 22.20
C ILE A 201 -5.22 -7.48 23.62
N TYR A 202 -5.72 -8.65 24.00
CA TYR A 202 -5.44 -9.29 25.29
C TYR A 202 -4.72 -10.62 25.09
N ARG A 203 -3.68 -10.88 25.90
CA ARG A 203 -2.93 -12.15 25.94
C ARG A 203 -2.58 -12.50 27.37
N GLU A 204 -2.29 -13.76 27.65
CA GLU A 204 -1.80 -14.19 28.97
C GLU A 204 -0.32 -13.78 29.12
N GLU A 205 0.49 -14.04 28.09
CA GLU A 205 1.90 -13.64 27.99
C GLU A 205 2.18 -12.84 26.71
N VAL A 206 3.25 -12.04 26.71
CA VAL A 206 3.71 -11.21 25.58
C VAL A 206 5.23 -11.09 25.65
N GLU A 207 5.94 -11.35 24.56
CA GLU A 207 7.38 -11.06 24.48
C GLU A 207 7.59 -9.58 24.11
N VAL A 208 8.41 -8.86 24.89
CA VAL A 208 8.83 -7.49 24.60
C VAL A 208 10.20 -7.52 23.94
N ARG A 209 10.36 -6.83 22.80
CA ARG A 209 11.67 -6.67 22.13
C ARG A 209 12.29 -5.29 22.36
N GLY A 210 11.49 -4.31 22.77
CA GLY A 210 11.99 -3.02 23.22
C GLY A 210 10.90 -1.97 23.43
N VAL A 211 11.32 -0.82 23.97
CA VAL A 211 10.46 0.36 24.24
C VAL A 211 10.77 1.46 23.23
N VAL A 212 9.74 2.09 22.66
CA VAL A 212 9.89 3.26 21.78
C VAL A 212 10.32 4.46 22.61
N ILE A 213 11.47 5.06 22.27
CA ILE A 213 12.05 6.20 22.99
C ILE A 213 11.94 7.53 22.24
N LYS A 214 11.80 7.49 20.90
CA LYS A 214 11.69 8.68 20.04
C LYS A 214 11.00 8.33 18.72
N VAL A 215 10.32 9.31 18.15
CA VAL A 215 9.74 9.29 16.80
C VAL A 215 10.53 10.27 15.91
N ILE A 216 10.88 9.86 14.70
CA ILE A 216 11.41 10.72 13.63
C ILE A 216 10.35 10.73 12.53
N ARG A 217 9.83 11.92 12.21
CA ARG A 217 8.84 12.07 11.14
C ARG A 217 9.47 12.03 9.75
N SER A 218 8.77 11.45 8.79
CA SER A 218 9.14 11.63 7.38
C SER A 218 8.76 13.04 6.93
N LEU A 219 9.70 13.80 6.36
CA LEU A 219 9.47 15.18 5.90
C LEU A 219 8.49 15.27 4.71
N GLU A 220 8.18 14.13 4.09
CA GLU A 220 7.16 13.96 3.04
C GLU A 220 5.78 14.52 3.44
N SER A 221 5.44 14.58 4.74
CA SER A 221 4.16 15.12 5.23
C SER A 221 3.95 16.62 5.00
N THR A 222 4.98 17.36 4.59
CA THR A 222 4.95 18.83 4.44
C THR A 222 5.22 19.33 3.02
N ALA A 223 5.58 18.45 2.07
CA ALA A 223 5.99 18.83 0.72
C ALA A 223 4.82 18.93 -0.30
N LYS A 224 3.73 19.63 0.06
CA LYS A 224 2.67 19.96 -0.91
C LYS A 224 2.93 21.32 -1.57
N ASN A 225 3.86 21.38 -2.53
CA ASN A 225 3.88 22.24 -3.74
C ASN A 225 5.29 22.31 -4.35
N VAL A 226 5.42 21.96 -5.65
CA VAL A 226 6.60 22.18 -6.53
C VAL A 226 7.86 21.35 -6.10
N ASP A 227 8.66 20.75 -6.99
CA ASP A 227 8.80 20.85 -8.45
C ASP A 227 8.82 19.47 -9.16
N LYS A 228 8.95 19.47 -10.49
CA LYS A 228 9.15 18.28 -11.34
C LYS A 228 10.63 17.93 -11.54
N ASN A 229 10.87 16.73 -12.08
CA ASN A 229 12.11 16.23 -12.71
C ASN A 229 13.29 15.84 -11.81
N ILE A 230 13.30 14.58 -11.35
CA ILE A 230 14.53 13.74 -11.28
C ILE A 230 14.16 12.36 -11.89
N PRO A 231 14.95 11.80 -12.84
CA PRO A 231 14.55 10.58 -13.56
C PRO A 231 14.91 9.29 -12.82
N THR A 232 14.00 8.30 -12.83
CA THR A 232 14.23 6.96 -12.28
C THR A 232 14.58 5.97 -13.41
N PRO A 233 15.66 5.17 -13.32
CA PRO A 233 16.13 4.34 -14.43
C PRO A 233 15.38 2.99 -14.53
N TYR A 234 14.06 3.02 -14.75
CA TYR A 234 13.23 1.85 -15.09
C TYR A 234 12.10 2.24 -16.07
N ILE A 235 12.49 2.77 -17.24
CA ILE A 235 11.55 3.06 -18.34
C ILE A 235 11.49 1.85 -19.27
N THR A 236 10.41 1.07 -19.16
CA THR A 236 9.92 0.17 -20.22
C THR A 236 8.39 0.10 -20.16
N GLU A 237 7.73 0.34 -21.30
CA GLU A 237 6.31 0.11 -21.63
C GLU A 237 5.22 0.81 -20.79
N LYS A 238 5.42 1.11 -19.50
CA LYS A 238 4.34 1.62 -18.62
C LYS A 238 3.90 3.06 -18.87
N GLU A 239 4.80 3.97 -19.25
CA GLU A 239 4.47 5.40 -19.32
C GLU A 239 3.63 5.78 -20.57
N GLU A 240 3.60 4.94 -21.61
CA GLU A 240 2.82 5.22 -22.83
C GLU A 240 1.30 5.06 -22.64
N LEU A 241 0.85 4.32 -21.61
CA LEU A 241 -0.59 4.09 -21.37
C LEU A 241 -1.38 5.36 -21.00
N PHE A 242 -0.72 6.38 -20.45
CA PHE A 242 -1.37 7.58 -19.89
C PHE A 242 -0.67 8.88 -20.30
N SER A 243 -0.32 8.99 -21.59
CA SER A 243 0.26 10.20 -22.20
C SER A 243 -0.54 11.48 -21.90
N GLN A 244 -1.87 11.36 -21.80
CA GLN A 244 -2.78 12.35 -21.18
C GLN A 244 -3.83 11.61 -20.33
N LYS A 245 -4.69 12.36 -19.61
CA LYS A 245 -5.78 11.81 -18.77
C LYS A 245 -6.96 11.29 -19.59
N ASP A 246 -6.73 10.28 -20.42
CA ASP A 246 -7.78 9.61 -21.19
C ASP A 246 -7.70 8.09 -21.07
N TYR A 247 -8.85 7.46 -21.30
CA TYR A 247 -9.05 6.01 -21.30
C TYR A 247 -10.07 5.68 -22.39
N ASP A 248 -9.84 4.60 -23.12
CA ASP A 248 -10.71 4.21 -24.23
C ASP A 248 -11.98 3.55 -23.68
N LEU A 249 -13.15 4.07 -24.08
CA LEU A 249 -14.43 3.43 -23.79
C LEU A 249 -14.55 2.12 -24.59
N ASN A 250 -15.09 1.07 -23.95
CA ASN A 250 -15.13 -0.31 -24.44
C ASN A 250 -13.76 -1.02 -24.41
N LYS A 251 -12.87 -0.64 -23.49
CA LYS A 251 -11.57 -1.28 -23.25
C LYS A 251 -11.47 -1.80 -21.82
N ILE A 252 -10.57 -2.78 -21.63
CA ILE A 252 -10.22 -3.31 -20.31
C ILE A 252 -8.71 -3.18 -20.12
N TYR A 253 -8.26 -3.10 -18.87
CA TYR A 253 -6.88 -2.75 -18.52
C TYR A 253 -6.28 -3.78 -17.56
N ASN A 254 -5.08 -4.31 -17.88
CA ASN A 254 -4.33 -5.18 -16.97
C ASN A 254 -3.54 -4.31 -15.97
N LEU A 255 -4.23 -3.78 -14.96
CA LEU A 255 -3.72 -2.72 -14.08
C LEU A 255 -4.40 -2.81 -12.71
N ASP A 256 -3.78 -2.22 -11.68
CA ASP A 256 -4.45 -2.01 -10.39
C ASP A 256 -5.65 -1.06 -10.54
N CYS A 257 -6.70 -1.34 -9.77
CA CYS A 257 -7.95 -0.57 -9.81
C CYS A 257 -7.78 0.87 -9.30
N LEU A 258 -6.92 1.13 -8.31
CA LEU A 258 -6.66 2.47 -7.79
C LEU A 258 -5.74 3.26 -8.74
N GLU A 259 -4.74 2.59 -9.33
CA GLU A 259 -3.88 3.16 -10.39
C GLU A 259 -4.70 3.61 -11.61
N PHE A 260 -5.66 2.80 -12.05
CA PHE A 260 -6.60 3.18 -13.12
C PHE A 260 -7.54 4.31 -12.68
N MET A 261 -8.27 4.16 -11.57
CA MET A 261 -9.30 5.13 -11.18
C MET A 261 -8.76 6.54 -10.95
N ARG A 262 -7.52 6.71 -10.46
CA ARG A 262 -6.86 8.02 -10.33
C ARG A 262 -6.78 8.82 -11.63
N ASN A 263 -6.71 8.14 -12.76
CA ASN A 263 -6.68 8.73 -14.09
C ASN A 263 -8.09 8.94 -14.69
N VAL A 264 -9.09 8.22 -14.18
CA VAL A 264 -10.50 8.40 -14.55
C VAL A 264 -11.05 9.74 -14.03
N LYS A 265 -11.79 10.44 -14.90
CA LYS A 265 -12.38 11.75 -14.64
C LYS A 265 -13.52 11.70 -13.62
N ASP A 266 -13.58 12.69 -12.74
CA ASP A 266 -14.70 12.91 -11.80
C ASP A 266 -16.05 12.94 -12.52
N ASN A 267 -17.06 12.27 -11.95
CA ASN A 267 -18.44 12.23 -12.47
C ASN A 267 -18.54 11.78 -13.96
N SER A 268 -17.75 10.78 -14.37
CA SER A 268 -17.74 10.22 -15.74
C SER A 268 -18.49 8.90 -15.88
N ILE A 269 -18.53 8.08 -14.84
CA ILE A 269 -19.13 6.72 -14.84
C ILE A 269 -20.63 6.78 -14.50
N ASP A 270 -21.47 5.98 -15.16
CA ASP A 270 -22.91 5.90 -14.85
C ASP A 270 -23.25 4.80 -13.84
N LEU A 271 -22.59 3.64 -13.97
CA LEU A 271 -22.81 2.47 -13.14
C LEU A 271 -21.47 1.84 -12.77
N ILE A 272 -21.25 1.56 -11.49
CA ILE A 272 -20.15 0.71 -11.02
C ILE A 272 -20.76 -0.60 -10.54
N PHE A 273 -20.22 -1.72 -10.99
CA PHE A 273 -20.41 -3.02 -10.35
C PHE A 273 -19.05 -3.49 -9.84
N ALA A 274 -18.96 -3.91 -8.59
CA ALA A 274 -17.72 -4.39 -7.99
C ALA A 274 -17.93 -5.77 -7.36
N ASP A 275 -17.09 -6.73 -7.75
CA ASP A 275 -16.95 -8.03 -7.09
C ASP A 275 -15.60 -8.11 -6.35
N PRO A 276 -15.43 -7.34 -5.25
CA PRO A 276 -14.14 -7.21 -4.56
C PRO A 276 -13.67 -8.54 -3.96
N PRO A 277 -12.38 -8.65 -3.58
CA PRO A 277 -11.92 -9.74 -2.73
C PRO A 277 -12.81 -9.92 -1.48
N TYR A 278 -12.97 -11.17 -1.03
CA TYR A 278 -13.86 -11.51 0.09
C TYR A 278 -13.09 -11.84 1.39
N ASN A 279 -11.76 -11.93 1.32
CA ASN A 279 -10.85 -12.28 2.41
C ASN A 279 -11.21 -13.62 3.08
N LEU A 280 -11.34 -14.67 2.25
CA LEU A 280 -11.78 -16.02 2.63
C LEU A 280 -10.65 -17.05 2.68
N SER A 281 -9.49 -16.76 2.07
CA SER A 281 -8.37 -17.70 1.86
C SER A 281 -7.52 -17.93 3.12
N LYS A 282 -8.21 -18.09 4.26
CA LYS A 282 -7.70 -18.29 5.63
C LYS A 282 -7.47 -19.75 6.00
N SER A 283 -7.70 -20.67 5.06
CA SER A 283 -7.41 -22.10 5.24
C SER A 283 -7.10 -22.76 3.89
N ASN A 284 -6.24 -23.77 3.92
CA ASN A 284 -5.80 -24.54 2.74
C ASN A 284 -6.73 -25.74 2.42
N PHE A 285 -7.99 -25.72 2.87
CA PHE A 285 -8.92 -26.83 2.72
C PHE A 285 -9.27 -27.07 1.25
N LYS A 286 -8.95 -28.28 0.77
CA LYS A 286 -9.20 -28.75 -0.60
C LYS A 286 -9.85 -30.13 -0.54
N MET A 287 -11.01 -30.30 -1.16
CA MET A 287 -11.77 -31.56 -1.16
C MET A 287 -12.25 -31.89 -2.57
N LYS A 288 -11.86 -33.08 -3.05
CA LYS A 288 -12.14 -33.53 -4.42
C LYS A 288 -13.41 -34.37 -4.48
N PHE A 289 -14.28 -34.09 -5.45
CA PHE A 289 -15.51 -34.82 -5.72
C PHE A 289 -15.42 -35.71 -6.98
N SER A 290 -14.19 -36.03 -7.42
CA SER A 290 -13.91 -36.77 -8.66
C SER A 290 -14.53 -38.18 -8.75
N LYS A 291 -15.08 -38.72 -7.66
CA LYS A 291 -15.83 -39.99 -7.63
C LYS A 291 -17.36 -39.84 -7.55
N THR A 292 -17.88 -38.62 -7.40
CA THR A 292 -19.32 -38.34 -7.17
C THR A 292 -19.89 -37.21 -8.01
N GLY A 293 -19.13 -36.67 -8.98
CA GLY A 293 -19.63 -35.71 -9.98
C GLY A 293 -19.84 -34.27 -9.48
N GLY A 294 -19.55 -34.00 -8.20
CA GLY A 294 -19.53 -32.64 -7.65
C GLY A 294 -18.36 -31.81 -8.20
N ALA A 295 -18.45 -30.48 -8.05
CA ALA A 295 -17.32 -29.59 -8.31
C ALA A 295 -16.38 -29.57 -7.10
N ASP A 296 -15.08 -29.75 -7.34
CA ASP A 296 -14.02 -29.70 -6.31
C ASP A 296 -14.10 -28.41 -5.47
N LEU A 297 -14.05 -28.55 -4.15
CA LEU A 297 -14.06 -27.42 -3.21
C LEU A 297 -12.64 -27.01 -2.86
N SER A 298 -12.35 -25.72 -2.99
CA SER A 298 -11.16 -25.04 -2.44
C SER A 298 -11.60 -23.82 -1.64
N THR A 299 -11.12 -23.67 -0.41
CA THR A 299 -11.27 -22.43 0.38
C THR A 299 -10.28 -21.37 -0.05
N ASP A 300 -9.08 -21.78 -0.48
CA ASP A 300 -8.07 -20.97 -1.16
C ASP A 300 -8.62 -20.46 -2.50
N LYS A 301 -8.69 -19.13 -2.66
CA LYS A 301 -9.18 -18.40 -3.85
C LYS A 301 -8.08 -17.72 -4.65
N GLY A 302 -6.92 -17.49 -4.04
CA GLY A 302 -5.80 -16.76 -4.63
C GLY A 302 -4.98 -16.00 -3.57
N ALA A 303 -3.76 -15.60 -3.94
CA ALA A 303 -2.90 -14.80 -3.05
C ALA A 303 -3.48 -13.40 -2.76
N TRP A 304 -4.29 -12.86 -3.66
CA TRP A 304 -4.99 -11.58 -3.52
C TRP A 304 -6.07 -11.56 -2.42
N ASP A 305 -6.45 -12.72 -1.87
CA ASP A 305 -7.55 -12.89 -0.92
C ASP A 305 -7.07 -13.07 0.53
N LYS A 306 -5.85 -12.59 0.84
CA LYS A 306 -5.10 -12.84 2.10
C LYS A 306 -4.65 -11.55 2.81
N LEU A 307 -5.59 -10.63 3.03
CA LEU A 307 -5.34 -9.37 3.76
C LEU A 307 -5.67 -9.52 5.26
N SER A 308 -5.01 -8.74 6.13
CA SER A 308 -5.55 -8.53 7.49
C SER A 308 -6.91 -7.81 7.45
N LYS A 309 -7.63 -7.76 8.57
CA LYS A 309 -8.90 -7.01 8.64
C LYS A 309 -8.68 -5.52 8.35
N ASP A 310 -7.65 -4.95 8.95
CA ASP A 310 -7.34 -3.52 8.88
C ASP A 310 -6.88 -3.12 7.47
N GLU A 311 -6.03 -3.93 6.83
CA GLU A 311 -5.65 -3.72 5.42
C GLU A 311 -6.85 -3.88 4.48
N PHE A 312 -7.74 -4.82 4.77
CA PHE A 312 -8.98 -5.01 4.00
C PHE A 312 -9.95 -3.82 4.16
N GLU A 313 -10.09 -3.24 5.36
CA GLU A 313 -10.84 -1.99 5.56
C GLU A 313 -10.20 -0.82 4.79
N VAL A 314 -8.89 -0.60 4.96
CA VAL A 314 -8.16 0.49 4.32
C VAL A 314 -8.17 0.36 2.79
N PHE A 315 -8.08 -0.86 2.26
CA PHE A 315 -8.25 -1.14 0.83
C PHE A 315 -9.68 -0.84 0.37
N THR A 316 -10.69 -1.31 1.11
CA THR A 316 -12.10 -1.13 0.77
C THR A 316 -12.50 0.33 0.78
N GLU A 317 -12.07 1.10 1.79
CA GLU A 317 -12.34 2.53 1.87
C GLU A 317 -11.66 3.30 0.72
N LYS A 318 -10.45 2.93 0.30
CA LYS A 318 -9.73 3.56 -0.83
C LYS A 318 -10.49 3.38 -2.15
N TRP A 319 -10.87 2.15 -2.50
CA TRP A 319 -11.53 1.92 -3.80
C TRP A 319 -12.98 2.43 -3.82
N LEU A 320 -13.67 2.44 -2.67
CA LEU A 320 -14.98 3.09 -2.52
C LEU A 320 -14.90 4.62 -2.63
N LYS A 321 -13.88 5.28 -2.06
CA LYS A 321 -13.67 6.73 -2.19
C LYS A 321 -13.43 7.15 -3.64
N GLU A 322 -12.58 6.41 -4.36
CA GLU A 322 -12.36 6.65 -5.79
C GLU A 322 -13.61 6.35 -6.63
N SER A 323 -14.34 5.27 -6.32
CA SER A 323 -15.63 4.97 -6.93
C SER A 323 -16.64 6.11 -6.73
N PHE A 324 -16.71 6.69 -5.52
CA PHE A 324 -17.56 7.85 -5.25
C PHE A 324 -17.14 9.06 -6.08
N ARG A 325 -15.84 9.33 -6.25
CA ARG A 325 -15.35 10.44 -7.07
C ARG A 325 -15.75 10.31 -8.55
N ILE A 326 -15.47 9.16 -9.17
CA ILE A 326 -15.66 8.94 -10.61
C ILE A 326 -17.12 8.74 -11.03
N LEU A 327 -17.99 8.26 -10.13
CA LEU A 327 -19.41 8.04 -10.40
C LEU A 327 -20.15 9.38 -10.59
N LYS A 328 -21.05 9.46 -11.57
CA LYS A 328 -21.95 10.60 -11.79
C LYS A 328 -22.90 10.79 -10.60
N LYS A 329 -23.38 12.02 -10.39
CA LYS A 329 -24.42 12.32 -9.38
C LYS A 329 -25.65 11.43 -9.49
N THR A 330 -26.09 11.12 -10.71
CA THR A 330 -27.23 10.22 -10.99
C THR A 330 -26.87 8.73 -11.07
N GLY A 331 -25.62 8.39 -10.78
CA GLY A 331 -25.09 7.04 -10.93
C GLY A 331 -25.41 6.13 -9.76
N SER A 332 -25.14 4.84 -9.94
CA SER A 332 -25.28 3.83 -8.89
C SER A 332 -24.02 2.98 -8.77
N ILE A 333 -23.78 2.48 -7.56
CA ILE A 333 -22.81 1.44 -7.28
C ILE A 333 -23.54 0.17 -6.82
N TRP A 334 -23.04 -0.97 -7.27
CA TRP A 334 -23.42 -2.29 -6.79
C TRP A 334 -22.16 -2.98 -6.28
N VAL A 335 -22.18 -3.44 -5.02
CA VAL A 335 -21.06 -4.20 -4.46
C VAL A 335 -21.53 -5.58 -4.03
N ALA A 336 -20.88 -6.61 -4.59
CA ALA A 336 -21.11 -8.00 -4.22
C ALA A 336 -20.32 -8.39 -2.97
N GLY A 337 -20.82 -9.36 -2.21
CA GLY A 337 -20.14 -9.88 -1.03
C GLY A 337 -20.87 -11.03 -0.35
N THR A 338 -20.37 -11.38 0.82
CA THR A 338 -20.97 -12.34 1.75
C THR A 338 -20.93 -11.75 3.16
N TYR A 339 -21.56 -12.42 4.13
CA TYR A 339 -21.49 -12.03 5.55
C TYR A 339 -20.06 -11.85 6.12
N HIS A 340 -19.01 -12.31 5.43
CA HIS A 340 -17.62 -12.10 5.83
C HIS A 340 -17.11 -10.66 5.57
N ASN A 341 -17.65 -9.95 4.57
CA ASN A 341 -17.17 -8.64 4.14
C ASN A 341 -18.29 -7.59 3.94
N ILE A 342 -19.51 -7.98 3.57
CA ILE A 342 -20.55 -7.06 3.11
C ILE A 342 -20.98 -6.02 4.17
N HIS A 343 -20.95 -6.39 5.46
CA HIS A 343 -21.31 -5.48 6.55
C HIS A 343 -20.30 -4.31 6.70
N LEU A 344 -19.01 -4.59 6.50
CA LEU A 344 -17.97 -3.56 6.47
C LEU A 344 -18.12 -2.68 5.23
N THR A 345 -18.36 -3.29 4.07
CA THR A 345 -18.66 -2.55 2.82
C THR A 345 -19.84 -1.60 2.98
N GLY A 346 -20.94 -2.04 3.61
CA GLY A 346 -22.12 -1.22 3.87
C GLY A 346 -21.81 -0.01 4.76
N TYR A 347 -21.15 -0.24 5.90
CA TYR A 347 -20.69 0.84 6.78
C TYR A 347 -19.79 1.85 6.04
N LEU A 348 -18.84 1.37 5.24
CA LEU A 348 -17.94 2.24 4.49
C LEU A 348 -18.65 3.02 3.37
N LEU A 349 -19.64 2.43 2.69
CA LEU A 349 -20.48 3.13 1.71
C LEU A 349 -21.16 4.35 2.35
N GLU A 350 -21.85 4.16 3.48
CA GLU A 350 -22.54 5.25 4.19
C GLU A 350 -21.55 6.28 4.76
N LYS A 351 -20.45 5.83 5.38
CA LYS A 351 -19.35 6.68 5.90
C LYS A 351 -18.72 7.58 4.82
N ILE A 352 -18.69 7.12 3.57
CA ILE A 352 -18.18 7.88 2.40
C ILE A 352 -19.23 8.84 1.82
N GLY A 353 -20.51 8.64 2.13
CA GLY A 353 -21.62 9.48 1.68
C GLY A 353 -22.47 8.87 0.56
N PHE A 354 -22.36 7.56 0.29
CA PHE A 354 -23.36 6.85 -0.51
C PHE A 354 -24.63 6.60 0.32
N GLU A 355 -25.80 6.59 -0.34
CA GLU A 355 -27.07 6.19 0.26
C GLU A 355 -27.45 4.79 -0.23
N ILE A 356 -27.53 3.81 0.67
CA ILE A 356 -27.92 2.43 0.33
C ILE A 356 -29.44 2.40 0.06
N LEU A 357 -29.82 1.91 -1.12
CA LEU A 357 -31.22 1.82 -1.56
C LEU A 357 -31.83 0.46 -1.25
N ASN A 358 -31.10 -0.62 -1.55
CA ASN A 358 -31.52 -1.98 -1.22
C ASN A 358 -30.30 -2.88 -0.98
N GLU A 359 -30.43 -3.80 -0.04
CA GLU A 359 -29.73 -5.08 -0.09
C GLU A 359 -30.53 -6.07 -0.96
N ILE A 360 -29.84 -6.77 -1.86
CA ILE A 360 -30.38 -7.79 -2.73
C ILE A 360 -29.67 -9.12 -2.44
N LEU A 361 -30.45 -10.18 -2.23
CA LEU A 361 -29.94 -11.53 -1.94
C LEU A 361 -30.06 -12.41 -3.19
N TRP A 362 -28.93 -12.82 -3.75
CA TRP A 362 -28.90 -13.92 -4.72
C TRP A 362 -28.97 -15.24 -3.95
N HIS A 363 -30.12 -15.91 -3.98
CA HIS A 363 -30.27 -17.26 -3.45
C HIS A 363 -29.86 -18.28 -4.52
N LYS A 364 -28.77 -19.01 -4.24
CA LYS A 364 -28.19 -20.05 -5.10
C LYS A 364 -28.94 -21.35 -4.88
N THR A 365 -29.94 -21.62 -5.71
CA THR A 365 -30.74 -22.86 -5.66
C THR A 365 -29.92 -24.14 -5.97
N ASP A 366 -28.63 -23.98 -6.32
CA ASP A 366 -27.62 -25.03 -6.51
C ASP A 366 -26.48 -24.92 -5.47
N ALA A 367 -26.78 -24.50 -4.24
CA ALA A 367 -25.84 -24.47 -3.12
C ALA A 367 -25.28 -25.86 -2.80
N THR A 368 -23.96 -25.94 -2.58
CA THR A 368 -23.32 -27.18 -2.13
C THR A 368 -23.67 -27.40 -0.65
N PRO A 369 -24.18 -28.57 -0.23
CA PRO A 369 -24.52 -28.84 1.16
C PRO A 369 -23.34 -28.63 2.12
N ASN A 370 -23.64 -28.23 3.36
CA ASN A 370 -22.62 -28.12 4.39
C ASN A 370 -22.31 -29.51 4.99
N LEU A 371 -21.27 -30.16 4.47
CA LEU A 371 -20.87 -31.51 4.85
C LEU A 371 -20.16 -31.61 6.23
N SER A 372 -19.85 -30.49 6.90
CA SER A 372 -19.34 -30.54 8.29
C SER A 372 -20.45 -30.40 9.33
N CYS A 373 -21.70 -30.11 8.91
CA CYS A 373 -22.88 -29.97 9.77
C CYS A 373 -22.76 -28.97 10.94
N THR A 374 -21.70 -28.14 10.99
CA THR A 374 -21.43 -27.20 12.09
C THR A 374 -22.15 -25.86 11.99
N ARG A 375 -22.80 -25.56 10.85
CA ARG A 375 -23.52 -24.31 10.57
C ARG A 375 -24.46 -24.49 9.39
N PHE A 376 -25.35 -23.53 9.16
CA PHE A 376 -26.22 -23.51 7.97
C PHE A 376 -25.45 -23.52 6.64
N VAL A 377 -26.14 -23.83 5.54
CA VAL A 377 -25.57 -23.83 4.19
C VAL A 377 -25.30 -22.39 3.75
N ALA A 378 -24.13 -22.13 3.15
CA ALA A 378 -23.80 -20.83 2.56
C ALA A 378 -24.45 -20.68 1.16
N ASP A 379 -25.78 -20.57 1.16
CA ASP A 379 -26.65 -20.65 -0.01
C ASP A 379 -26.91 -19.31 -0.73
N HIS A 380 -26.40 -18.19 -0.22
CA HIS A 380 -26.63 -16.86 -0.81
C HIS A 380 -25.35 -16.04 -1.02
N GLU A 381 -25.47 -14.96 -1.78
CA GLU A 381 -24.51 -13.84 -1.88
C GLU A 381 -25.31 -12.53 -1.80
N ASN A 382 -24.72 -11.53 -1.17
CA ASN A 382 -25.33 -10.25 -0.83
C ASN A 382 -24.86 -9.19 -1.82
N PHE A 383 -25.77 -8.32 -2.27
CA PHE A 383 -25.47 -7.22 -3.19
C PHE A 383 -26.04 -5.93 -2.63
N LEU A 384 -25.17 -4.98 -2.27
CA LEU A 384 -25.58 -3.65 -1.84
C LEU A 384 -25.71 -2.74 -3.06
N TRP A 385 -26.91 -2.23 -3.32
CA TRP A 385 -27.16 -1.16 -4.29
C TRP A 385 -27.22 0.19 -3.58
N ALA A 386 -26.35 1.13 -3.96
CA ALA A 386 -26.31 2.47 -3.40
C ALA A 386 -26.22 3.57 -4.48
N ARG A 387 -26.62 4.79 -4.12
CA ARG A 387 -26.55 6.00 -4.99
C ARG A 387 -25.62 7.07 -4.41
N LYS A 388 -25.09 7.94 -5.28
CA LYS A 388 -24.14 9.02 -4.91
C LYS A 388 -24.81 10.32 -4.43
N ASP A 389 -25.99 10.63 -4.95
CA ASP A 389 -26.75 11.87 -4.71
C ASP A 389 -28.25 11.50 -4.75
N LYS A 390 -29.15 12.46 -4.50
CA LYS A 390 -30.61 12.27 -4.32
C LYS A 390 -31.38 11.65 -5.50
N LYS A 391 -30.71 11.30 -6.59
CA LYS A 391 -31.31 10.72 -7.81
C LYS A 391 -30.44 9.57 -8.32
N ASN A 392 -31.08 8.55 -8.86
CA ASN A 392 -30.44 7.39 -9.49
C ASN A 392 -31.22 6.97 -10.74
N VAL A 393 -30.63 6.12 -11.57
CA VAL A 393 -31.38 5.39 -12.62
C VAL A 393 -32.06 4.19 -11.98
N PHE A 394 -33.34 3.96 -12.31
CA PHE A 394 -34.04 2.70 -12.03
C PHE A 394 -35.12 2.45 -13.08
N ASN A 395 -34.87 1.49 -13.97
CA ASN A 395 -35.73 1.17 -15.11
C ASN A 395 -36.84 0.19 -14.69
N TYR A 396 -37.77 0.66 -13.86
CA TYR A 396 -38.82 -0.16 -13.23
C TYR A 396 -39.60 -1.05 -14.19
N GLU A 397 -40.05 -0.51 -15.33
CA GLU A 397 -40.83 -1.28 -16.31
C GLU A 397 -39.98 -2.32 -17.06
N ASP A 398 -38.66 -2.12 -17.20
CA ASP A 398 -37.75 -3.14 -17.76
C ASP A 398 -37.56 -4.31 -16.79
N VAL A 399 -37.29 -4.04 -15.51
CA VAL A 399 -37.13 -5.11 -14.50
C VAL A 399 -38.42 -5.86 -14.23
N LYS A 400 -39.57 -5.19 -14.36
CA LYS A 400 -40.92 -5.77 -14.29
C LYS A 400 -41.22 -6.64 -15.50
N ARG A 401 -40.84 -6.21 -16.72
CA ARG A 401 -41.00 -7.00 -17.96
C ARG A 401 -40.22 -8.32 -17.92
N ILE A 402 -38.94 -8.29 -17.53
CA ILE A 402 -38.12 -9.52 -17.39
C ILE A 402 -38.52 -10.41 -16.20
N ASN A 403 -39.45 -9.96 -15.36
CA ASN A 403 -39.98 -10.67 -14.19
C ASN A 403 -41.47 -11.05 -14.39
N GLY A 404 -41.89 -11.30 -15.63
CA GLY A 404 -43.24 -11.77 -15.95
C GLY A 404 -44.34 -10.76 -15.65
N GLY A 405 -44.06 -9.47 -15.84
CA GLY A 405 -44.98 -8.36 -15.57
C GLY A 405 -45.13 -7.98 -14.09
N LYS A 406 -44.46 -8.70 -13.17
CA LYS A 406 -44.53 -8.47 -11.72
C LYS A 406 -43.34 -7.66 -11.23
N GLN A 407 -43.53 -6.85 -10.19
CA GLN A 407 -42.44 -6.10 -9.56
C GLN A 407 -41.31 -7.04 -9.10
N MET A 408 -40.07 -6.69 -9.43
CA MET A 408 -38.88 -7.42 -8.99
C MET A 408 -38.73 -7.27 -7.46
N ARG A 409 -38.48 -8.38 -6.76
CA ARG A 409 -38.25 -8.43 -5.31
C ARG A 409 -36.75 -8.44 -4.98
N SER A 410 -36.39 -8.22 -3.72
CA SER A 410 -35.00 -8.21 -3.24
C SER A 410 -34.33 -9.60 -3.14
N ILE A 411 -35.10 -10.70 -3.23
CA ILE A 411 -34.56 -12.06 -3.21
C ILE A 411 -34.65 -12.66 -4.62
N TRP A 412 -33.51 -13.06 -5.17
CA TRP A 412 -33.36 -13.59 -6.53
C TRP A 412 -32.95 -15.07 -6.51
N PRO A 413 -33.89 -16.03 -6.48
CA PRO A 413 -33.58 -17.46 -6.50
C PRO A 413 -33.25 -17.94 -7.91
N ARG A 414 -31.99 -18.33 -8.17
CA ARG A 414 -31.55 -19.05 -9.38
C ARG A 414 -30.15 -19.63 -9.18
N GLY A 415 -29.86 -20.77 -9.81
CA GLY A 415 -28.55 -21.41 -9.76
C GLY A 415 -27.41 -20.59 -10.40
N LYS A 416 -26.17 -20.97 -10.07
CA LYS A 416 -24.91 -20.38 -10.58
C LYS A 416 -24.68 -20.65 -12.07
N THR A 417 -25.37 -21.62 -12.65
CA THR A 417 -25.07 -22.10 -14.00
C THR A 417 -26.33 -22.35 -14.82
N ALA A 418 -26.38 -21.74 -16.01
CA ALA A 418 -27.25 -22.15 -17.10
C ALA A 418 -26.36 -22.45 -18.32
N GLY A 419 -25.99 -23.73 -18.49
CA GLY A 419 -25.37 -24.23 -19.72
C GLY A 419 -23.92 -23.81 -20.02
N GLY A 420 -23.01 -23.73 -19.03
CA GLY A 420 -21.61 -23.37 -19.30
C GLY A 420 -20.59 -23.99 -18.34
N LYS A 421 -19.43 -24.41 -18.87
CA LYS A 421 -18.25 -24.82 -18.10
C LYS A 421 -17.54 -23.55 -17.58
N ARG A 422 -17.28 -23.47 -16.27
CA ARG A 422 -16.65 -22.27 -15.68
C ARG A 422 -15.20 -22.12 -16.15
N VAL A 423 -14.79 -20.87 -16.36
CA VAL A 423 -13.41 -20.51 -16.71
C VAL A 423 -12.69 -19.83 -15.52
N HIS A 424 -13.44 -19.34 -14.53
CA HIS A 424 -12.91 -18.67 -13.33
C HIS A 424 -13.62 -19.15 -12.06
N PRO A 425 -12.90 -19.32 -10.91
CA PRO A 425 -13.46 -19.94 -9.71
C PRO A 425 -14.67 -19.22 -9.11
N THR A 426 -14.69 -17.88 -9.14
CA THR A 426 -15.76 -17.02 -8.60
C THR A 426 -16.67 -16.41 -9.67
N GLN A 427 -16.61 -16.88 -10.92
CA GLN A 427 -17.35 -16.31 -12.06
C GLN A 427 -18.84 -16.07 -11.75
N LYS A 428 -19.24 -14.80 -11.60
CA LYS A 428 -20.64 -14.40 -11.48
C LYS A 428 -21.42 -14.76 -12.77
N PRO A 429 -22.67 -15.24 -12.66
CA PRO A 429 -23.47 -15.63 -13.82
C PRO A 429 -24.01 -14.41 -14.58
N GLU A 430 -24.06 -14.49 -15.91
CA GLU A 430 -24.43 -13.35 -16.76
C GLU A 430 -25.85 -12.83 -16.47
N TRP A 431 -26.83 -13.71 -16.19
CA TRP A 431 -28.22 -13.32 -15.87
C TRP A 431 -28.35 -12.37 -14.67
N LEU A 432 -27.38 -12.42 -13.75
CA LEU A 432 -27.37 -11.62 -12.53
C LEU A 432 -26.92 -10.17 -12.85
N LEU A 433 -25.86 -10.06 -13.65
CA LEU A 433 -25.38 -8.78 -14.19
C LEU A 433 -26.39 -8.20 -15.19
N GLU A 434 -27.10 -9.03 -15.96
CA GLU A 434 -28.16 -8.58 -16.88
C GLU A 434 -29.25 -7.83 -16.12
N ARG A 435 -29.70 -8.37 -14.97
CA ARG A 435 -30.65 -7.69 -14.09
C ARG A 435 -30.09 -6.37 -13.56
N ILE A 436 -28.88 -6.37 -13.02
CA ILE A 436 -28.24 -5.18 -12.41
C ILE A 436 -28.07 -4.04 -13.43
N ILE A 437 -27.47 -4.37 -14.58
CA ILE A 437 -27.16 -3.40 -15.65
C ILE A 437 -28.44 -2.91 -16.33
N LEU A 438 -29.41 -3.79 -16.60
CA LEU A 438 -30.70 -3.37 -17.16
C LEU A 438 -31.51 -2.53 -16.15
N ALA A 439 -31.45 -2.83 -14.85
CA ALA A 439 -32.13 -2.07 -13.82
C ALA A 439 -31.58 -0.66 -13.65
N THR A 440 -30.24 -0.50 -13.63
CA THR A 440 -29.60 0.71 -13.07
C THR A 440 -28.69 1.47 -14.05
N SER A 441 -28.74 1.15 -15.34
CA SER A 441 -28.07 1.93 -16.40
C SER A 441 -28.98 2.20 -17.60
N LYS A 442 -28.73 3.29 -18.33
CA LYS A 442 -29.39 3.58 -19.61
C LYS A 442 -28.64 2.92 -20.77
N LYS A 443 -29.25 2.87 -21.97
CA LYS A 443 -28.52 2.53 -23.21
C LYS A 443 -27.37 3.54 -23.40
N ASN A 444 -26.23 3.08 -23.90
CA ASN A 444 -24.96 3.84 -24.05
C ASN A 444 -24.36 4.39 -22.73
N ALA A 445 -24.86 3.99 -21.56
CA ALA A 445 -24.25 4.37 -20.27
C ALA A 445 -22.89 3.67 -20.08
N VAL A 446 -21.96 4.31 -19.36
CA VAL A 446 -20.64 3.76 -19.03
C VAL A 446 -20.73 2.91 -17.76
N VAL A 447 -20.51 1.61 -17.90
CA VAL A 447 -20.42 0.63 -16.82
C VAL A 447 -18.94 0.35 -16.51
N PHE A 448 -18.51 0.49 -15.27
CA PHE A 448 -17.15 0.18 -14.82
C PHE A 448 -17.13 -0.99 -13.84
N ASP A 449 -16.13 -1.86 -13.96
CA ASP A 449 -15.82 -2.92 -13.00
C ASP A 449 -14.36 -2.86 -12.53
N PRO A 450 -14.09 -2.47 -11.26
CA PRO A 450 -12.72 -2.45 -10.74
C PRO A 450 -12.13 -3.84 -10.50
N PHE A 451 -12.95 -4.91 -10.48
CA PHE A 451 -12.56 -6.28 -10.14
C PHE A 451 -13.10 -7.26 -11.19
N LEU A 452 -12.77 -6.98 -12.45
CA LEU A 452 -13.42 -7.54 -13.63
C LEU A 452 -13.34 -9.07 -13.73
N GLY A 453 -12.28 -9.68 -13.20
CA GLY A 453 -12.02 -11.11 -13.26
C GLY A 453 -12.12 -11.63 -14.68
N SER A 454 -12.96 -12.66 -14.87
CA SER A 454 -13.25 -13.25 -16.18
C SER A 454 -14.06 -12.37 -17.17
N GLY A 455 -14.36 -11.10 -16.88
CA GLY A 455 -14.99 -10.19 -17.84
C GLY A 455 -16.52 -10.15 -17.89
N THR A 456 -17.23 -10.77 -16.94
CA THR A 456 -18.71 -10.91 -17.01
C THR A 456 -19.42 -9.56 -17.12
N THR A 457 -19.01 -8.54 -16.36
CA THR A 457 -19.65 -7.21 -16.38
C THR A 457 -19.50 -6.53 -17.75
N ALA A 458 -18.31 -6.56 -18.33
CA ALA A 458 -18.05 -6.02 -19.67
C ALA A 458 -18.79 -6.78 -20.79
N VAL A 459 -18.82 -8.12 -20.72
CA VAL A 459 -19.60 -8.98 -21.62
C VAL A 459 -21.08 -8.60 -21.61
N VAL A 460 -21.68 -8.47 -20.42
CA VAL A 460 -23.11 -8.15 -20.30
C VAL A 460 -23.40 -6.70 -20.68
N ALA A 461 -22.53 -5.75 -20.33
CA ALA A 461 -22.65 -4.37 -20.78
C ALA A 461 -22.63 -4.28 -22.32
N LYS A 462 -21.69 -4.97 -22.98
CA LYS A 462 -21.61 -5.08 -24.45
C LYS A 462 -22.87 -5.69 -25.04
N LYS A 463 -23.37 -6.81 -24.50
CA LYS A 463 -24.64 -7.44 -24.93
C LYS A 463 -25.83 -6.50 -24.84
N LEU A 464 -25.92 -5.70 -23.77
CA LEU A 464 -27.04 -4.79 -23.50
C LEU A 464 -26.88 -3.39 -24.13
N GLY A 465 -25.90 -3.17 -25.01
CA GLY A 465 -25.68 -1.87 -25.65
C GLY A 465 -25.32 -0.76 -24.64
N ARG A 466 -24.50 -1.09 -23.65
CA ARG A 466 -23.82 -0.15 -22.74
C ARG A 466 -22.34 -0.08 -23.12
N GLN A 467 -21.69 1.04 -22.79
CA GLN A 467 -20.23 1.13 -22.85
C GLN A 467 -19.63 0.47 -21.61
N TYR A 468 -18.46 -0.14 -21.74
CA TYR A 468 -17.77 -0.77 -20.61
C TYR A 468 -16.35 -0.25 -20.39
N LEU A 469 -15.91 -0.35 -19.14
CA LEU A 469 -14.54 -0.22 -18.67
C LEU A 469 -14.31 -1.31 -17.62
N GLY A 470 -13.07 -1.75 -17.43
CA GLY A 470 -12.74 -2.57 -16.27
C GLY A 470 -11.24 -2.81 -16.08
N THR A 471 -10.86 -3.09 -14.84
CA THR A 471 -9.51 -3.49 -14.46
C THR A 471 -9.48 -4.94 -13.98
N GLU A 472 -8.43 -5.66 -14.39
CA GLU A 472 -8.07 -6.95 -13.80
C GLU A 472 -6.56 -6.99 -13.57
N LEU A 473 -6.13 -7.39 -12.38
CA LEU A 473 -4.71 -7.42 -12.00
C LEU A 473 -4.05 -8.72 -12.48
N ASP A 474 -4.75 -9.85 -12.45
CA ASP A 474 -4.26 -11.13 -12.93
C ASP A 474 -4.22 -11.19 -14.46
N ARG A 475 -3.03 -11.40 -15.01
CA ARG A 475 -2.79 -11.34 -16.46
C ARG A 475 -3.45 -12.47 -17.25
N ASP A 476 -3.80 -13.59 -16.62
CA ASP A 476 -4.47 -14.71 -17.29
C ASP A 476 -6.00 -14.56 -17.22
N TYR A 477 -6.53 -14.05 -16.10
CA TYR A 477 -7.93 -13.65 -16.00
C TYR A 477 -8.26 -12.48 -16.94
N PHE A 478 -7.34 -11.52 -17.09
CA PHE A 478 -7.42 -10.46 -18.09
C PHE A 478 -7.57 -11.01 -19.53
N LYS A 479 -6.74 -11.98 -19.94
CA LYS A 479 -6.85 -12.63 -21.27
C LYS A 479 -8.18 -13.36 -21.44
N ILE A 480 -8.68 -14.02 -20.39
CA ILE A 480 -9.98 -14.69 -20.39
C ILE A 480 -11.12 -13.68 -20.57
N ALA A 481 -11.04 -12.51 -19.92
CA ALA A 481 -11.98 -11.42 -20.12
C ALA A 481 -11.92 -10.88 -21.55
N GLU A 482 -10.74 -10.56 -22.06
CA GLU A 482 -10.52 -10.07 -23.43
C GLU A 482 -11.10 -11.04 -24.48
N ALA A 483 -10.79 -12.33 -24.38
CA ALA A 483 -11.33 -13.35 -25.28
C ALA A 483 -12.87 -13.46 -25.22
N ARG A 484 -13.47 -13.41 -24.01
CA ARG A 484 -14.94 -13.42 -23.87
C ARG A 484 -15.58 -12.15 -24.44
N ILE A 485 -14.97 -10.99 -24.22
CA ILE A 485 -15.47 -9.69 -24.70
C ILE A 485 -15.38 -9.62 -26.23
N ASN A 486 -14.29 -10.10 -26.82
CA ASN A 486 -14.10 -10.12 -28.27
C ASN A 486 -15.11 -11.07 -28.96
N ASN A 487 -15.31 -12.26 -28.40
CA ASN A 487 -16.30 -13.22 -28.88
C ASN A 487 -17.77 -12.83 -28.58
N THR A 488 -18.01 -11.72 -27.86
CA THR A 488 -19.36 -11.22 -27.55
C THR A 488 -19.81 -10.19 -28.58
N THR A 489 -20.93 -10.47 -29.26
CA THR A 489 -21.66 -9.47 -30.06
C THR A 489 -22.54 -8.58 -29.17
N CYS A 490 -22.83 -7.37 -29.64
CA CYS A 490 -23.90 -6.56 -29.07
C CYS A 490 -25.25 -7.13 -29.54
N ASN A 491 -26.21 -7.33 -28.64
CA ASN A 491 -27.54 -7.74 -29.08
C ASN A 491 -28.23 -6.53 -29.69
N SER A 492 -28.51 -6.58 -30.99
CA SER A 492 -29.47 -5.69 -31.64
C SER A 492 -30.88 -6.07 -31.15
N ILE A 493 -31.22 -5.62 -29.95
CA ILE A 493 -32.58 -5.67 -29.41
C ILE A 493 -33.46 -4.82 -30.32
N THR A 494 -34.30 -5.50 -31.10
CA THR A 494 -35.39 -4.94 -31.91
C THR A 494 -36.55 -4.44 -31.06
#